data_AF-A0A812FXZ6-F1
#
_entry.id   AF-A0A812FXZ6-F1
#
_cell.length_a   1.000
_cell.length_b   1.000
_cell.length_c   1.000
_cell.angle_alpha   90.00
_cell.angle_beta   90.00
_cell.angle_gamma   90.00
#
_symmetry.space_group_name_H-M   'P 1'
#
loop_
_entity.id
_entity.type
_entity.pdbx_description
1 polymer ?
#
loop_
_entity_poly.entity_id
_entity_poly.type
_entity_poly.pdbx_seq_one_letter_code
_entity_poly.pdbx_strand_id
1 'polypeptide(L)'
;MPNVSTQLSMTLALSFLSTIAHGKIYSDQLVIDKLENHQCRAGYRLITHYEALEHRDSILSRMQTWDIVGLQNGWAIMGEGYHGEIKSEQASDKTWCHPIHPNAGLPRNVSMPITEGSTTEIEHNLVASDENFVRPISYLAHTLGYAWLSGNQGKFVGDDMVVNRVNGRWEIQGNSDGSCNGDRCDEKTKITIQDFAYHLNPKHFSHSDVTESTKEKLTTITAYAINTQDRPKHINVQFDVDQSTSWYKTDHSVFAQSVYISDAFQWPKIGNTHPNVSVDANQLFSDFNSGTSTSSANREANLTIPAHSILPIQIELYRSHISYPFRIRTDISYRVRFDGFLRHSGNAWHTHPENRPTTSHMFTMGRASELSENIRYQWDHRYIPGETKWWDWSWAIHTHGLALMQYAAGESLRPYHSHVSGTFEAESQYAGMIDVGQELTIDAPLHWAEGSTPQQIQVGNVTVLTDFDARSLEQLGFHSARLLIQPLD
;
A
#
# COMPACT_ATOMS: atom_id res chain seq x y z
N MET A 1 73.77 4.41 -13.11
CA MET A 1 73.95 4.41 -11.64
C MET A 1 73.07 5.51 -11.06
N PRO A 2 72.39 5.24 -9.95
CA PRO A 2 70.99 5.60 -9.74
C PRO A 2 70.83 6.96 -9.03
N ASN A 3 69.70 7.62 -9.23
CA ASN A 3 69.21 8.57 -8.24
C ASN A 3 67.79 8.17 -7.84
N VAL A 4 67.67 7.80 -6.57
CA VAL A 4 66.52 7.15 -5.95
C VAL A 4 65.44 8.20 -5.69
N SER A 5 64.26 7.99 -6.26
CA SER A 5 63.04 8.70 -5.93
C SER A 5 62.63 8.35 -4.50
N THR A 6 62.66 9.33 -3.61
CA THR A 6 62.14 9.24 -2.24
C THR A 6 60.65 9.49 -2.30
N GLN A 7 59.84 8.44 -2.22
CA GLN A 7 58.40 8.56 -1.97
C GLN A 7 58.18 8.92 -0.50
N LEU A 8 57.67 10.12 -0.26
CA LEU A 8 57.10 10.53 1.02
C LEU A 8 55.78 9.76 1.21
N SER A 9 55.79 8.73 2.06
CA SER A 9 54.57 8.10 2.55
C SER A 9 53.95 9.01 3.62
N MET A 10 52.96 9.81 3.23
CA MET A 10 52.03 10.44 4.17
C MET A 10 51.11 9.35 4.74
N THR A 11 51.44 8.84 5.92
CA THR A 11 50.52 8.03 6.72
C THR A 11 49.44 8.96 7.27
N LEU A 12 48.30 9.06 6.57
CA LEU A 12 47.08 9.59 7.17
C LEU A 12 46.68 8.64 8.30
N ALA A 13 46.98 9.03 9.54
CA ALA A 13 46.35 8.43 10.70
C ALA A 13 44.86 8.77 10.63
N LEU A 14 44.05 7.87 10.05
CA LEU A 14 42.61 7.85 10.30
C LEU A 14 42.43 7.51 11.78
N SER A 15 42.36 8.55 12.61
CA SER A 15 41.72 8.46 13.91
C SER A 15 40.30 7.95 13.68
N PHE A 16 40.06 6.69 14.04
CA PHE A 16 38.73 6.15 14.23
C PHE A 16 38.02 7.03 15.28
N LEU A 17 37.31 8.06 14.82
CA LEU A 17 36.19 8.61 15.58
C LEU A 17 35.17 7.48 15.64
N SER A 18 35.23 6.69 16.70
CA SER A 18 34.10 5.89 17.13
C SER A 18 32.96 6.87 17.37
N THR A 19 32.09 7.05 16.38
CA THR A 19 30.78 7.64 16.58
C THR A 19 30.10 6.75 17.61
N ILE A 20 30.08 7.17 18.87
CA ILE A 20 29.21 6.59 19.88
C ILE A 20 27.81 6.80 19.31
N ALA A 21 27.18 5.74 18.84
CA ALA A 21 25.77 5.79 18.48
C ALA A 21 25.00 6.06 19.77
N HIS A 22 24.78 7.34 20.08
CA HIS A 22 23.90 7.75 21.16
C HIS A 22 22.51 7.17 20.86
N GLY A 23 21.98 6.36 21.78
CA GLY A 23 20.63 5.82 21.63
C GLY A 23 19.61 6.96 21.62
N LYS A 24 18.51 6.82 20.85
CA LYS A 24 17.45 7.85 20.80
C LYS A 24 16.92 8.14 22.21
N ILE A 25 17.00 9.41 22.63
CA ILE A 25 16.45 9.88 23.90
C ILE A 25 15.11 10.57 23.65
N TYR A 26 14.03 9.97 24.15
CA TYR A 26 12.71 10.59 24.11
C TYR A 26 12.55 11.41 25.39
N SER A 27 12.58 12.73 25.27
CA SER A 27 12.54 13.60 26.44
C SER A 27 11.24 13.46 27.25
N ASP A 28 10.14 13.04 26.60
CA ASP A 28 8.87 12.68 27.26
C ASP A 28 8.95 11.47 28.20
N GLN A 29 9.98 10.62 28.04
CA GLN A 29 10.17 9.40 28.84
C GLN A 29 11.25 9.52 29.90
N LEU A 30 11.94 10.67 29.97
CA LEU A 30 12.85 10.95 31.08
C LEU A 30 12.07 11.01 32.39
N VAL A 31 12.63 10.47 33.47
CA VAL A 31 12.06 10.53 34.81
C VAL A 31 13.13 10.93 35.82
N ILE A 32 12.71 11.58 36.91
CA ILE A 32 13.57 11.85 38.05
C ILE A 32 13.32 10.79 39.11
N ASP A 33 14.34 10.03 39.44
CA ASP A 33 14.33 9.05 40.54
C ASP A 33 15.06 9.60 41.76
N LYS A 34 14.60 9.18 42.95
CA LYS A 34 15.21 9.49 44.25
C LYS A 34 15.57 8.21 45.00
N LEU A 35 16.44 7.40 44.38
CA LEU A 35 16.91 6.15 44.98
C LEU A 35 18.31 6.35 45.57
N GLU A 36 18.65 5.55 46.57
CA GLU A 36 19.99 5.55 47.16
C GLU A 36 21.07 5.28 46.10
N ASN A 37 22.25 5.88 46.28
CA ASN A 37 23.43 5.70 45.42
C ASN A 37 23.23 6.09 43.94
N HIS A 38 22.41 7.10 43.65
CA HIS A 38 22.20 7.63 42.29
C HIS A 38 21.74 6.58 41.29
N GLN A 39 20.88 5.66 41.74
CA GLN A 39 20.37 4.58 40.92
C GLN A 39 19.05 4.95 40.24
N CYS A 40 18.82 4.34 39.08
CA CYS A 40 17.55 4.38 38.40
C CYS A 40 16.69 3.17 38.79
N ARG A 41 15.37 3.32 38.72
CA ARG A 41 14.43 2.21 38.88
C ARG A 41 14.71 1.10 37.86
N ALA A 42 14.23 -0.11 38.16
CA ALA A 42 14.38 -1.26 37.26
C ALA A 42 13.87 -0.96 35.84
N GLY A 43 14.65 -1.35 34.83
CA GLY A 43 14.35 -1.08 33.42
C GLY A 43 14.78 0.31 32.91
N TYR A 44 15.42 1.13 33.75
CA TYR A 44 15.93 2.45 33.41
C TYR A 44 17.44 2.53 33.61
N ARG A 45 18.06 3.48 32.91
CA ARG A 45 19.47 3.82 33.03
C ARG A 45 19.66 5.31 33.27
N LEU A 46 20.81 5.65 33.85
CA LEU A 46 21.30 7.01 33.90
C LEU A 46 21.44 7.57 32.48
N ILE A 47 21.13 8.86 32.30
CA ILE A 47 21.49 9.59 31.08
C ILE A 47 22.90 10.19 31.22
N THR A 48 23.62 10.27 30.10
CA THR A 48 24.94 10.90 30.03
C THR A 48 24.82 12.42 30.03
N HIS A 49 25.93 13.12 30.32
CA HIS A 49 25.98 14.58 30.17
C HIS A 49 25.85 15.04 28.71
N TYR A 50 26.25 14.22 27.73
CA TYR A 50 26.04 14.52 26.30
C TYR A 50 24.56 14.44 25.92
N GLU A 51 23.85 13.40 26.35
CA GLU A 51 22.41 13.26 26.16
C GLU A 51 21.65 14.39 26.87
N ALA A 52 22.09 14.77 28.08
CA ALA A 52 21.52 15.89 28.81
C ALA A 52 21.77 17.24 28.13
N LEU A 53 22.92 17.43 27.50
CA LEU A 53 23.25 18.63 26.74
C LEU A 53 22.39 18.74 25.47
N GLU A 54 22.22 17.64 24.74
CA GLU A 54 21.37 17.57 23.54
C GLU A 54 19.91 17.91 23.85
N HIS A 55 19.38 17.43 24.98
CA HIS A 55 17.99 17.64 25.40
C HIS A 55 17.81 18.71 26.49
N ARG A 56 18.80 19.61 26.63
CA ARG A 56 18.89 20.54 27.76
C ARG A 56 17.60 21.30 28.02
N ASP A 57 17.05 21.96 27.01
CA ASP A 57 15.86 22.80 27.19
C ASP A 57 14.63 22.00 27.64
N SER A 58 14.48 20.77 27.11
CA SER A 58 13.40 19.87 27.52
C SER A 58 13.59 19.28 28.91
N ILE A 59 14.83 19.19 29.39
CA ILE A 59 15.14 18.74 30.76
C ILE A 59 14.88 19.87 31.75
N LEU A 60 15.34 21.09 31.44
CA LEU A 60 15.21 22.24 32.32
C LEU A 60 13.76 22.64 32.57
N SER A 61 12.89 22.54 31.56
CA SER A 61 11.46 22.81 31.70
C SER A 61 10.75 21.88 32.70
N ARG A 62 11.42 20.80 33.13
CA ARG A 62 10.91 19.78 34.06
C ARG A 62 11.61 19.80 35.41
N MET A 63 12.53 20.74 35.61
CA MET A 63 13.27 20.92 36.85
C MET A 63 12.73 22.14 37.61
N GLN A 64 12.83 22.12 38.94
CA GLN A 64 12.60 23.35 39.71
C GLN A 64 13.76 24.34 39.46
N THR A 65 13.51 25.63 39.67
CA THR A 65 14.47 26.71 39.38
C THR A 65 15.87 26.45 39.96
N TRP A 66 15.96 25.89 41.17
CA TRP A 66 17.23 25.64 41.87
C TRP A 66 17.53 24.14 42.05
N ASP A 67 16.91 23.27 41.25
CA ASP A 67 17.19 21.83 41.32
C ASP A 67 18.61 21.51 40.87
N ILE A 68 19.20 20.48 41.47
CA ILE A 68 20.43 19.82 41.01
C ILE A 68 20.06 18.35 40.85
N VAL A 69 20.27 17.78 39.67
CA VAL A 69 19.87 16.41 39.36
C VAL A 69 21.03 15.66 38.73
N GLY A 70 21.35 14.51 39.32
CA GLY A 70 22.47 13.66 38.93
C GLY A 70 22.30 13.01 37.56
N LEU A 71 23.43 12.79 36.90
CA LEU A 71 23.62 12.17 35.59
C LEU A 71 24.67 11.05 35.73
N GLN A 72 24.91 10.31 34.65
CA GLN A 72 25.90 9.24 34.63
C GLN A 72 27.32 9.76 34.94
N ASN A 73 28.13 8.92 35.59
CA ASN A 73 29.57 9.15 35.84
C ASN A 73 29.86 10.40 36.71
N GLY A 74 28.99 10.73 37.66
CA GLY A 74 29.22 11.83 38.61
C GLY A 74 29.06 13.22 38.01
N TRP A 75 28.23 13.34 36.98
CA TRP A 75 27.79 14.62 36.41
C TRP A 75 26.44 15.02 37.02
N ALA A 76 26.09 16.30 36.93
CA ALA A 76 24.77 16.81 37.26
C ALA A 76 24.36 17.90 36.26
N ILE A 77 23.05 18.06 36.09
CA ILE A 77 22.44 19.24 35.46
C ILE A 77 21.73 20.04 36.54
N MET A 78 21.89 21.36 36.50
CA MET A 78 21.27 22.29 37.45
C MET A 78 20.10 23.04 36.80
N GLY A 79 19.15 23.51 37.60
CA GLY A 79 17.94 24.20 37.14
C GLY A 79 18.21 25.56 36.51
N GLU A 80 17.15 26.23 36.04
CA GLU A 80 17.24 27.51 35.33
C GLU A 80 17.89 28.64 36.15
N GLY A 81 17.77 28.61 37.48
CA GLY A 81 18.43 29.56 38.38
C GLY A 81 19.96 29.45 38.34
N TYR A 82 20.48 28.29 37.96
CA TYR A 82 21.91 28.06 37.67
C TYR A 82 22.21 28.05 36.16
N HIS A 83 21.34 28.66 35.36
CA HIS A 83 21.45 28.72 33.90
C HIS A 83 21.59 27.35 33.24
N GLY A 84 21.02 26.29 33.81
CA GLY A 84 21.09 24.98 33.16
C GLY A 84 22.50 24.41 33.02
N GLU A 85 23.42 24.78 33.92
CA GLU A 85 24.82 24.34 33.87
C GLU A 85 24.91 22.80 34.05
N ILE A 86 25.79 22.16 33.28
CA ILE A 86 26.09 20.73 33.36
C ILE A 86 27.56 20.58 33.78
N LYS A 87 27.83 20.02 34.96
CA LYS A 87 29.20 19.88 35.50
C LYS A 87 29.38 18.61 36.33
N SER A 88 30.64 18.29 36.66
CA SER A 88 30.95 17.21 37.60
C SER A 88 30.51 17.58 39.02
N GLU A 89 29.65 16.78 39.63
CA GLU A 89 29.11 17.01 40.96
C GLU A 89 28.80 15.68 41.66
N GLN A 90 29.15 15.57 42.96
CA GLN A 90 29.13 14.29 43.68
C GLN A 90 27.89 14.05 44.54
N ALA A 91 27.07 15.07 44.81
CA ALA A 91 25.94 14.97 45.73
C ALA A 91 24.64 15.46 45.09
N SER A 92 23.72 14.53 44.84
CA SER A 92 22.34 14.81 44.44
C SER A 92 21.48 13.67 44.96
N ASP A 93 20.34 13.98 45.59
CA ASP A 93 19.35 12.97 45.98
C ASP A 93 18.44 12.57 44.80
N LYS A 94 18.56 13.29 43.68
CA LYS A 94 17.79 13.11 42.45
C LYS A 94 18.67 12.64 41.32
N THR A 95 18.13 11.82 40.43
CA THR A 95 18.85 11.30 39.26
C THR A 95 17.94 11.28 38.04
N TRP A 96 18.45 11.74 36.89
CA TRP A 96 17.75 11.61 35.61
C TRP A 96 17.94 10.22 35.03
N CYS A 97 16.81 9.60 34.72
CA CYS A 97 16.74 8.24 34.24
C CYS A 97 15.93 8.17 32.94
N HIS A 98 16.37 7.30 32.03
CA HIS A 98 15.67 7.00 30.77
C HIS A 98 15.44 5.49 30.64
N PRO A 99 14.32 5.03 30.07
CA PRO A 99 14.10 3.61 29.80
C PRO A 99 15.22 3.00 28.96
N ILE A 100 15.59 1.76 29.27
CA ILE A 100 16.52 0.99 28.44
C ILE A 100 15.86 0.62 27.10
N HIS A 101 14.55 0.37 27.12
CA HIS A 101 13.72 0.07 25.94
C HIS A 101 12.55 1.07 25.86
N PRO A 102 12.74 2.27 25.27
CA PRO A 102 11.69 3.28 25.20
C PRO A 102 10.53 2.83 24.32
N ASN A 103 9.29 3.04 24.78
CA ASN A 103 8.09 2.80 23.98
C ASN A 103 7.81 4.03 23.12
N ALA A 104 8.31 4.04 21.90
CA ALA A 104 8.34 5.25 21.10
C ALA A 104 7.29 5.33 19.98
N GLY A 105 6.69 4.21 19.57
CA GLY A 105 5.90 4.15 18.34
C GLY A 105 4.42 4.49 18.55
N LEU A 106 3.80 5.05 17.52
CA LEU A 106 2.33 5.04 17.42
C LEU A 106 1.84 3.63 17.03
N PRO A 107 0.73 3.13 17.60
CA PRO A 107 0.11 1.88 17.16
C PRO A 107 -0.18 1.88 15.65
N ARG A 108 -0.19 0.70 15.04
CA ARG A 108 -0.67 0.50 13.66
C ARG A 108 -1.99 -0.25 13.73
N ASN A 109 -3.08 0.49 13.70
CA ASN A 109 -4.41 -0.08 13.82
C ASN A 109 -4.81 -0.82 12.54
N VAL A 110 -5.60 -1.88 12.73
CA VAL A 110 -6.17 -2.64 11.61
C VAL A 110 -7.08 -1.74 10.78
N SER A 111 -7.03 -1.95 9.46
CA SER A 111 -7.85 -1.16 8.56
C SER A 111 -9.33 -1.46 8.74
N MET A 112 -10.16 -0.42 8.74
CA MET A 112 -11.59 -0.53 8.96
C MET A 112 -12.35 -0.46 7.62
N PRO A 113 -13.23 -1.44 7.32
CA PRO A 113 -14.04 -1.42 6.13
C PRO A 113 -15.20 -0.44 6.27
N ILE A 114 -15.52 0.23 5.17
CA ILE A 114 -16.73 1.02 4.97
C ILE A 114 -17.50 0.38 3.82
N THR A 115 -18.80 0.18 4.01
CA THR A 115 -19.68 -0.40 2.99
C THR A 115 -19.60 0.39 1.68
N GLU A 116 -19.63 -0.31 0.54
CA GLU A 116 -19.69 0.33 -0.78
C GLU A 116 -21.03 1.06 -0.91
N GLY A 117 -20.98 2.21 -1.58
CA GLY A 117 -22.12 3.08 -1.80
C GLY A 117 -21.66 4.23 -2.70
N SER A 118 -22.39 5.34 -2.73
CA SER A 118 -21.88 6.58 -3.31
C SER A 118 -20.71 7.15 -2.49
N THR A 119 -19.91 8.05 -3.08
CA THR A 119 -18.85 8.76 -2.34
C THR A 119 -19.40 9.48 -1.11
N THR A 120 -20.58 10.08 -1.22
CA THR A 120 -21.24 10.80 -0.12
C THR A 120 -21.60 9.86 1.04
N GLU A 121 -22.14 8.68 0.74
CA GLU A 121 -22.48 7.69 1.78
C GLU A 121 -21.23 7.11 2.43
N ILE A 122 -20.18 6.83 1.64
CA ILE A 122 -18.89 6.35 2.16
C ILE A 122 -18.26 7.39 3.08
N GLU A 123 -18.20 8.65 2.64
CA GLU A 123 -17.67 9.75 3.45
C GLU A 123 -18.49 9.94 4.72
N HIS A 124 -19.83 9.98 4.64
CA HIS A 124 -20.70 10.13 5.80
C HIS A 124 -20.51 8.99 6.81
N ASN A 125 -20.49 7.74 6.34
CA ASN A 125 -20.30 6.57 7.20
C ASN A 125 -18.93 6.57 7.90
N LEU A 126 -17.92 7.19 7.29
CA LEU A 126 -16.63 7.46 7.92
C LEU A 126 -16.76 8.54 9.00
N VAL A 127 -17.20 9.74 8.61
CA VAL A 127 -17.11 10.93 9.47
C VAL A 127 -18.14 10.95 10.59
N ALA A 128 -19.25 10.22 10.45
CA ALA A 128 -20.30 10.10 11.46
C ALA A 128 -20.06 8.96 12.46
N SER A 129 -18.97 8.19 12.31
CA SER A 129 -18.64 7.13 13.27
C SER A 129 -18.13 7.73 14.59
N ASP A 130 -18.95 7.69 15.65
CA ASP A 130 -18.58 8.27 16.95
C ASP A 130 -17.28 7.66 17.50
N GLU A 131 -17.28 6.34 17.71
CA GLU A 131 -16.18 5.64 18.37
C GLU A 131 -14.90 5.59 17.53
N ASN A 132 -15.05 5.43 16.21
CA ASN A 132 -13.90 5.17 15.34
C ASN A 132 -13.34 6.44 14.71
N PHE A 133 -14.12 7.52 14.60
CA PHE A 133 -13.68 8.74 13.92
C PHE A 133 -13.82 9.99 14.79
N VAL A 134 -15.06 10.37 15.16
CA VAL A 134 -15.36 11.62 15.85
C VAL A 134 -14.60 11.75 17.16
N ARG A 135 -14.64 10.71 18.00
CA ARG A 135 -14.01 10.72 19.31
C ARG A 135 -12.48 10.73 19.21
N PRO A 136 -11.81 9.83 18.46
CA PRO A 136 -10.36 9.91 18.24
C PRO A 136 -9.86 11.27 17.73
N ILE A 137 -10.52 11.81 16.70
CA ILE A 137 -10.06 13.06 16.08
C ILE A 137 -10.30 14.28 16.98
N SER A 138 -11.38 14.25 17.77
CA SER A 138 -11.64 15.27 18.80
C SER A 138 -10.63 15.19 19.94
N TYR A 139 -10.26 13.98 20.39
CA TYR A 139 -9.19 13.82 21.38
C TYR A 139 -7.84 14.28 20.85
N LEU A 140 -7.53 14.04 19.57
CA LEU A 140 -6.30 14.53 18.95
C LEU A 140 -6.25 16.07 18.99
N ALA A 141 -7.31 16.75 18.54
CA ALA A 141 -7.36 18.21 18.61
C ALA A 141 -7.26 18.71 20.07
N HIS A 142 -7.90 18.02 21.01
CA HIS A 142 -7.92 18.39 22.42
C HIS A 142 -6.52 18.32 23.04
N THR A 143 -5.81 17.21 22.82
CA THR A 143 -4.46 17.02 23.37
C THR A 143 -3.42 17.93 22.72
N LEU A 144 -3.68 18.40 21.50
CA LEU A 144 -2.89 19.45 20.86
C LEU A 144 -3.19 20.86 21.42
N GLY A 145 -4.27 21.03 22.18
CA GLY A 145 -4.56 22.28 22.90
C GLY A 145 -5.74 23.09 22.38
N TYR A 146 -6.44 22.61 21.34
CA TYR A 146 -7.66 23.25 20.86
C TYR A 146 -8.77 23.24 21.93
N ALA A 147 -9.52 24.33 22.01
CA ALA A 147 -10.55 24.51 23.02
C ALA A 147 -11.94 23.98 22.59
N TRP A 148 -12.76 23.64 23.58
CA TRP A 148 -14.19 23.37 23.42
C TRP A 148 -14.57 22.30 22.37
N LEU A 149 -13.91 21.15 22.44
CA LEU A 149 -14.15 19.97 21.59
C LEU A 149 -15.24 19.05 22.15
N SER A 150 -16.36 19.65 22.55
CA SER A 150 -17.58 18.98 22.96
C SER A 150 -18.77 19.91 22.76
N GLY A 151 -19.96 19.33 22.56
CA GLY A 151 -21.20 20.10 22.60
C GLY A 151 -21.54 20.59 24.01
N ASN A 152 -22.54 21.47 24.09
CA ASN A 152 -23.00 22.05 25.36
C ASN A 152 -23.61 21.02 26.30
N GLN A 153 -24.14 19.91 25.75
CA GLN A 153 -24.71 18.81 26.54
C GLN A 153 -23.70 17.66 26.72
N GLY A 154 -22.53 17.74 26.06
CA GLY A 154 -21.45 16.78 26.17
C GLY A 154 -20.71 16.88 27.50
N LYS A 155 -20.33 15.73 28.07
CA LYS A 155 -19.54 15.67 29.31
C LYS A 155 -18.07 15.40 29.06
N PHE A 156 -17.76 14.75 27.94
CA PHE A 156 -16.42 14.37 27.55
C PHE A 156 -16.07 14.93 26.17
N VAL A 157 -14.78 14.94 25.87
CA VAL A 157 -14.27 15.34 24.54
C VAL A 157 -14.86 14.42 23.47
N GLY A 158 -15.38 15.01 22.41
CA GLY A 158 -16.05 14.31 21.31
C GLY A 158 -17.52 13.97 21.57
N ASP A 159 -18.08 14.30 22.74
CA ASP A 159 -19.52 14.13 22.98
C ASP A 159 -20.33 15.30 22.38
N ASP A 160 -21.59 15.01 22.01
CA ASP A 160 -22.55 16.00 21.50
C ASP A 160 -21.98 16.80 20.31
N MET A 161 -21.31 16.09 19.40
CA MET A 161 -20.74 16.64 18.18
C MET A 161 -21.73 16.54 17.03
N VAL A 162 -21.86 17.60 16.26
CA VAL A 162 -22.71 17.66 15.07
C VAL A 162 -21.83 17.49 13.84
N VAL A 163 -22.26 16.62 12.92
CA VAL A 163 -21.58 16.37 11.65
C VAL A 163 -22.44 16.93 10.53
N ASN A 164 -21.93 17.94 9.84
CA ASN A 164 -22.63 18.63 8.76
C ASN A 164 -21.83 18.56 7.46
N ARG A 165 -22.53 18.44 6.33
CA ARG A 165 -21.91 18.60 5.01
C ARG A 165 -22.04 20.05 4.55
N VAL A 166 -20.91 20.70 4.31
CA VAL A 166 -20.84 22.12 3.93
C VAL A 166 -19.90 22.27 2.73
N ASN A 167 -20.40 22.77 1.59
CA ASN A 167 -19.60 23.04 0.38
C ASN A 167 -18.70 21.86 -0.05
N GLY A 168 -19.25 20.65 -0.11
CA GLY A 168 -18.51 19.45 -0.52
C GLY A 168 -17.51 18.92 0.50
N ARG A 169 -17.52 19.44 1.74
CA ARG A 169 -16.66 19.03 2.85
C ARG A 169 -17.50 18.63 4.04
N TRP A 170 -16.90 17.95 5.00
CA TRP A 170 -17.55 17.57 6.25
C TRP A 170 -17.01 18.41 7.39
N GLU A 171 -17.90 18.97 8.20
CA GLU A 171 -17.58 19.74 9.39
C GLU A 171 -18.10 19.01 10.62
N ILE A 172 -17.22 18.76 11.59
CA ILE A 172 -17.53 18.24 12.90
C ILE A 172 -17.27 19.35 13.91
N GLN A 173 -18.28 19.70 14.69
CA GLN A 173 -18.19 20.75 15.71
C GLN A 173 -19.13 20.42 16.87
N GLY A 174 -18.74 20.81 18.09
CA GLY A 174 -19.63 20.61 19.25
C GLY A 174 -20.95 21.36 19.07
N ASN A 175 -22.05 20.71 19.44
CA ASN A 175 -23.36 21.34 19.42
C ASN A 175 -23.40 22.57 20.33
N SER A 176 -23.78 23.72 19.78
CA SER A 176 -23.87 25.00 20.50
C SER A 176 -25.28 25.33 21.00
N ASP A 177 -26.25 24.43 20.84
CA ASP A 177 -27.60 24.64 21.33
C ASP A 177 -27.62 24.77 22.87
N GLY A 178 -28.44 25.71 23.37
CA GLY A 178 -28.53 26.00 24.80
C GLY A 178 -27.43 26.91 25.33
N SER A 179 -27.23 26.92 26.64
CA SER A 179 -26.20 27.73 27.30
C SER A 179 -24.90 26.94 27.49
N CYS A 180 -23.78 27.65 27.47
CA CYS A 180 -22.47 27.13 27.83
C CYS A 180 -21.83 27.99 28.92
N ASN A 181 -20.89 27.42 29.67
CA ASN A 181 -20.13 28.13 30.70
C ASN A 181 -18.64 28.04 30.39
N GLY A 182 -17.92 29.13 30.67
CA GLY A 182 -16.48 29.24 30.48
C GLY A 182 -16.11 30.27 29.43
N ASP A 183 -14.85 30.69 29.48
CA ASP A 183 -14.34 31.73 28.58
C ASP A 183 -14.37 31.27 27.11
N ARG A 184 -15.05 32.05 26.26
CA ARG A 184 -15.23 31.80 24.82
C ARG A 184 -15.84 30.43 24.49
N CYS A 185 -16.76 29.93 25.32
CA CYS A 185 -17.36 28.59 25.16
C CYS A 185 -18.24 28.43 23.91
N ASP A 186 -18.64 29.55 23.31
CA ASP A 186 -19.34 29.68 22.04
C ASP A 186 -18.41 29.53 20.82
N GLU A 187 -17.10 29.74 21.01
CA GLU A 187 -16.08 29.58 19.96
C GLU A 187 -15.53 28.15 19.91
N LYS A 188 -16.42 27.19 19.61
CA LYS A 188 -16.08 25.76 19.56
C LYS A 188 -15.14 25.44 18.41
N THR A 189 -14.12 24.63 18.67
CA THR A 189 -13.21 24.17 17.60
C THR A 189 -13.97 23.38 16.55
N LYS A 190 -13.73 23.73 15.29
CA LYS A 190 -14.27 23.07 14.11
C LYS A 190 -13.22 22.13 13.51
N ILE A 191 -13.64 20.91 13.20
CA ILE A 191 -12.84 19.92 12.51
C ILE A 191 -13.40 19.78 11.09
N THR A 192 -12.63 20.18 10.08
CA THR A 192 -13.03 20.06 8.66
C THR A 192 -12.34 18.85 8.04
N ILE A 193 -13.10 17.96 7.39
CA ILE A 193 -12.59 16.82 6.62
C ILE A 193 -12.84 17.10 5.14
N GLN A 194 -11.79 17.01 4.34
CA GLN A 194 -11.81 17.38 2.93
C GLN A 194 -10.76 16.60 2.12
N ASP A 195 -10.72 16.86 0.81
CA ASP A 195 -9.72 16.33 -0.12
C ASP A 195 -9.65 14.79 -0.08
N PHE A 196 -10.82 14.14 -0.06
CA PHE A 196 -10.95 12.69 -0.14
C PHE A 196 -10.35 12.19 -1.46
N ALA A 197 -9.56 11.13 -1.39
CA ALA A 197 -9.05 10.41 -2.55
C ALA A 197 -9.11 8.90 -2.31
N TYR A 198 -9.48 8.19 -3.36
CA TYR A 198 -9.79 6.77 -3.33
C TYR A 198 -8.85 6.04 -4.28
N HIS A 199 -7.95 5.21 -3.74
CA HIS A 199 -6.95 4.50 -4.53
C HIS A 199 -7.22 3.00 -4.52
N LEU A 200 -7.28 2.41 -5.71
CA LEU A 200 -7.48 0.96 -5.85
C LEU A 200 -6.28 0.21 -5.26
N ASN A 201 -6.54 -0.83 -4.49
CA ASN A 201 -5.52 -1.71 -3.95
C ASN A 201 -5.70 -3.15 -4.47
N PRO A 202 -5.10 -3.50 -5.62
CA PRO A 202 -5.31 -4.78 -6.28
C PRO A 202 -4.76 -5.98 -5.50
N LYS A 203 -3.91 -5.77 -4.49
CA LYS A 203 -3.42 -6.84 -3.60
C LYS A 203 -4.54 -7.46 -2.77
N HIS A 204 -5.65 -6.75 -2.62
CA HIS A 204 -6.85 -7.21 -1.91
C HIS A 204 -8.00 -7.45 -2.90
N PHE A 205 -7.71 -8.19 -3.96
CA PHE A 205 -8.70 -8.74 -4.87
C PHE A 205 -9.39 -9.96 -4.25
N SER A 206 -10.69 -10.07 -4.46
CA SER A 206 -11.50 -11.24 -4.11
C SER A 206 -12.58 -11.46 -5.17
N HIS A 207 -13.06 -12.69 -5.27
CA HIS A 207 -14.18 -13.04 -6.15
C HIS A 207 -15.13 -14.00 -5.43
N SER A 208 -16.36 -14.06 -5.91
CA SER A 208 -17.37 -15.03 -5.49
C SER A 208 -17.34 -16.25 -6.43
N ASP A 209 -18.44 -17.01 -6.46
CA ASP A 209 -18.56 -18.19 -7.32
C ASP A 209 -18.25 -17.90 -8.78
N VAL A 210 -17.49 -18.80 -9.38
CA VAL A 210 -17.02 -18.71 -10.76
C VAL A 210 -17.93 -19.55 -11.65
N THR A 211 -18.46 -18.92 -12.70
CA THR A 211 -19.14 -19.62 -13.79
C THR A 211 -18.15 -19.77 -14.94
N GLU A 212 -17.73 -21.00 -15.24
CA GLU A 212 -16.80 -21.29 -16.33
C GLU A 212 -17.45 -22.28 -17.29
N SER A 213 -17.37 -22.00 -18.59
CA SER A 213 -17.81 -22.94 -19.61
C SER A 213 -16.86 -24.12 -19.67
N THR A 214 -17.35 -25.28 -20.11
CA THR A 214 -16.45 -26.31 -20.62
C THR A 214 -15.70 -25.76 -21.82
N LYS A 215 -14.51 -26.31 -22.08
CA LYS A 215 -13.74 -26.00 -23.29
C LYS A 215 -14.57 -26.42 -24.50
N GLU A 216 -15.03 -25.46 -25.27
CA GLU A 216 -15.76 -25.69 -26.50
C GLU A 216 -14.73 -25.86 -27.62
N LYS A 217 -14.74 -27.01 -28.29
CA LYS A 217 -13.93 -27.20 -29.49
C LYS A 217 -14.62 -26.53 -30.67
N LEU A 218 -13.99 -25.50 -31.24
CA LEU A 218 -14.51 -24.78 -32.39
C LEU A 218 -14.20 -25.51 -33.70
N THR A 219 -12.95 -25.95 -33.86
CA THR A 219 -12.51 -26.67 -35.05
C THR A 219 -11.26 -27.51 -34.75
N THR A 220 -10.92 -28.38 -35.69
CA THR A 220 -9.71 -29.21 -35.66
C THR A 220 -9.00 -29.05 -37.01
N ILE A 221 -7.72 -28.70 -36.97
CA ILE A 221 -6.83 -28.80 -38.13
C ILE A 221 -6.33 -30.23 -38.19
N THR A 222 -6.50 -30.89 -39.32
CA THR A 222 -6.04 -32.26 -39.57
C THR A 222 -4.94 -32.27 -40.62
N ALA A 223 -3.89 -33.04 -40.36
CA ALA A 223 -2.87 -33.35 -41.35
C ALA A 223 -2.49 -34.84 -41.31
N TYR A 224 -2.09 -35.37 -42.46
CA TYR A 224 -1.60 -36.72 -42.61
C TYR A 224 -0.22 -36.67 -43.27
N ALA A 225 0.81 -37.12 -42.55
CA ALA A 225 2.15 -37.26 -43.10
C ALA A 225 2.34 -38.68 -43.64
N ILE A 226 2.60 -38.80 -44.94
CA ILE A 226 2.66 -40.06 -45.68
C ILE A 226 4.09 -40.32 -46.11
N ASN A 227 4.64 -41.47 -45.69
CA ASN A 227 5.98 -41.90 -46.06
C ASN A 227 5.91 -43.18 -46.91
N THR A 228 6.14 -43.05 -48.21
CA THR A 228 6.20 -44.16 -49.17
C THR A 228 7.59 -44.80 -49.26
N GLN A 229 8.54 -44.36 -48.43
CA GLN A 229 9.94 -44.80 -48.51
C GLN A 229 10.19 -46.00 -47.59
N ASP A 230 11.23 -46.77 -47.91
CA ASP A 230 11.66 -47.95 -47.13
C ASP A 230 12.31 -47.61 -45.78
N ARG A 231 12.45 -46.33 -45.44
CA ARG A 231 13.10 -45.87 -44.20
C ARG A 231 12.22 -44.84 -43.50
N PRO A 232 12.24 -44.80 -42.15
CA PRO A 232 11.60 -43.72 -41.40
C PRO A 232 12.11 -42.34 -41.83
N LYS A 233 11.25 -41.34 -41.72
CA LYS A 233 11.54 -39.93 -42.02
C LYS A 233 11.19 -39.06 -40.83
N HIS A 234 11.93 -37.97 -40.67
CA HIS A 234 11.72 -37.01 -39.59
C HIS A 234 11.22 -35.69 -40.17
N ILE A 235 10.20 -35.13 -39.54
CA ILE A 235 9.68 -33.81 -39.89
C ILE A 235 9.48 -32.99 -38.62
N ASN A 236 9.58 -31.67 -38.75
CA ASN A 236 9.13 -30.71 -37.78
C ASN A 236 7.78 -30.16 -38.22
N VAL A 237 6.83 -30.11 -37.30
CA VAL A 237 5.53 -29.46 -37.49
C VAL A 237 5.44 -28.30 -36.50
N GLN A 238 5.27 -27.10 -37.04
CA GLN A 238 5.09 -25.88 -36.28
C GLN A 238 3.77 -25.22 -36.65
N PHE A 239 2.97 -24.88 -35.64
CA PHE A 239 1.74 -24.11 -35.77
C PHE A 239 1.83 -22.83 -34.94
N ASP A 240 1.77 -21.70 -35.63
CA ASP A 240 1.73 -20.38 -35.04
C ASP A 240 0.32 -19.81 -35.17
N VAL A 241 -0.22 -19.21 -34.11
CA VAL A 241 -1.51 -18.53 -34.13
C VAL A 241 -1.57 -17.45 -33.07
N ASP A 242 -2.25 -16.34 -33.35
CA ASP A 242 -2.57 -15.37 -32.31
C ASP A 242 -3.76 -15.86 -31.49
N GLN A 243 -3.57 -15.93 -30.17
CA GLN A 243 -4.62 -16.22 -29.20
C GLN A 243 -5.17 -14.90 -28.70
N SER A 244 -6.48 -14.82 -28.52
CA SER A 244 -7.14 -13.60 -28.08
C SER A 244 -8.03 -13.85 -26.88
N THR A 245 -8.03 -12.88 -25.96
CA THR A 245 -8.99 -12.79 -24.86
C THR A 245 -9.72 -11.47 -24.97
N SER A 246 -11.02 -11.52 -25.25
CA SER A 246 -11.90 -10.36 -25.06
C SER A 246 -12.46 -10.41 -23.64
N TRP A 247 -12.44 -9.29 -22.94
CA TRP A 247 -12.94 -9.21 -21.58
C TRP A 247 -13.77 -7.95 -21.41
N TYR A 248 -14.69 -8.01 -20.44
CA TYR A 248 -15.42 -6.85 -19.98
C TYR A 248 -15.69 -6.94 -18.48
N LYS A 249 -15.88 -5.79 -17.85
CA LYS A 249 -16.36 -5.70 -16.49
C LYS A 249 -17.53 -4.73 -16.38
N THR A 250 -18.35 -4.96 -15.37
CA THR A 250 -19.34 -4.00 -14.89
C THR A 250 -18.87 -3.36 -13.59
N ASP A 251 -19.42 -2.20 -13.28
CA ASP A 251 -19.29 -1.56 -11.97
C ASP A 251 -20.67 -1.53 -11.30
N HIS A 252 -20.78 -2.07 -10.08
CA HIS A 252 -22.06 -2.08 -9.36
C HIS A 252 -22.43 -0.72 -8.75
N SER A 253 -21.43 0.13 -8.51
CA SER A 253 -21.62 1.45 -7.90
C SER A 253 -20.96 2.54 -8.74
N VAL A 254 -21.59 3.73 -8.74
CA VAL A 254 -21.00 4.97 -9.27
C VAL A 254 -19.70 5.37 -8.57
N PHE A 255 -19.41 4.78 -7.40
CA PHE A 255 -18.14 4.98 -6.70
C PHE A 255 -16.92 4.66 -7.56
N ALA A 256 -17.03 3.70 -8.48
CA ALA A 256 -15.96 3.37 -9.44
C ALA A 256 -15.44 4.60 -10.21
N GLN A 257 -16.28 5.61 -10.45
CA GLN A 257 -15.93 6.86 -11.13
C GLN A 257 -15.04 7.78 -10.29
N SER A 258 -14.88 7.50 -9.00
CA SER A 258 -14.03 8.24 -8.07
C SER A 258 -12.78 7.46 -7.66
N VAL A 259 -12.65 6.20 -8.09
CA VAL A 259 -11.53 5.33 -7.73
C VAL A 259 -10.42 5.43 -8.76
N TYR A 260 -9.22 5.76 -8.30
CA TYR A 260 -8.03 5.92 -9.14
C TYR A 260 -7.13 4.70 -9.08
N ILE A 261 -6.60 4.28 -10.23
CA ILE A 261 -5.60 3.23 -10.36
C ILE A 261 -4.22 3.90 -10.41
N SER A 262 -3.47 3.86 -9.31
CA SER A 262 -2.17 4.51 -9.24
C SER A 262 -1.07 3.74 -9.97
N ASP A 263 -1.07 2.42 -9.83
CA ASP A 263 -0.05 1.53 -10.36
C ASP A 263 -0.68 0.50 -11.31
N ALA A 264 0.03 0.20 -12.40
CA ALA A 264 -0.40 -0.81 -13.35
C ALA A 264 -0.35 -2.20 -12.68
N PHE A 265 -1.30 -3.07 -13.01
CA PHE A 265 -1.33 -4.43 -12.47
C PHE A 265 -1.93 -5.43 -13.47
N GLN A 266 -1.70 -6.71 -13.21
CA GLN A 266 -2.34 -7.79 -13.97
C GLN A 266 -3.61 -8.22 -13.24
N TRP A 267 -4.72 -8.28 -13.96
CA TRP A 267 -5.94 -8.86 -13.42
C TRP A 267 -5.68 -10.30 -12.96
N PRO A 268 -6.13 -10.71 -11.77
CA PRO A 268 -5.83 -12.04 -11.26
C PRO A 268 -6.32 -13.15 -12.19
N LYS A 269 -5.45 -14.14 -12.43
CA LYS A 269 -5.78 -15.33 -13.23
C LYS A 269 -6.67 -16.26 -12.41
N ILE A 270 -7.91 -16.45 -12.88
CA ILE A 270 -8.94 -17.25 -12.21
C ILE A 270 -9.46 -18.29 -13.20
N GLY A 271 -9.80 -19.48 -12.69
CA GLY A 271 -10.29 -20.60 -13.49
C GLY A 271 -9.26 -21.17 -14.46
N ASN A 272 -9.73 -21.94 -15.42
CA ASN A 272 -8.89 -22.60 -16.43
C ASN A 272 -8.71 -21.76 -17.70
N THR A 273 -9.56 -20.75 -17.90
CA THR A 273 -9.53 -19.81 -19.04
C THR A 273 -8.31 -18.87 -19.00
N HIS A 274 -7.75 -18.60 -17.81
CA HIS A 274 -6.54 -17.80 -17.60
C HIS A 274 -6.42 -16.51 -18.44
N PRO A 275 -7.42 -15.60 -18.39
CA PRO A 275 -7.41 -14.39 -19.20
C PRO A 275 -6.18 -13.53 -18.88
N ASN A 276 -5.49 -13.06 -19.91
CA ASN A 276 -4.31 -12.19 -19.76
C ASN A 276 -4.73 -10.72 -19.87
N VAL A 277 -5.12 -10.10 -18.76
CA VAL A 277 -5.66 -8.74 -18.74
C VAL A 277 -4.71 -7.82 -17.97
N SER A 278 -4.13 -6.86 -18.70
CA SER A 278 -3.31 -5.80 -18.13
C SER A 278 -4.16 -4.57 -17.84
N VAL A 279 -3.98 -4.00 -16.66
CA VAL A 279 -4.64 -2.78 -16.22
C VAL A 279 -3.62 -1.67 -16.13
N ASP A 280 -3.80 -0.61 -16.93
CA ASP A 280 -2.88 0.51 -16.95
C ASP A 280 -3.03 1.40 -15.71
N ALA A 281 -1.93 2.04 -15.34
CA ALA A 281 -1.88 3.06 -14.30
C ALA A 281 -2.53 4.37 -14.76
N ASN A 282 -2.73 5.26 -13.81
CA ASN A 282 -3.09 6.67 -14.00
C ASN A 282 -4.45 6.93 -14.65
N GLN A 283 -5.43 6.06 -14.39
CA GLN A 283 -6.80 6.18 -14.90
C GLN A 283 -7.85 5.91 -13.81
N LEU A 284 -9.10 6.28 -14.07
CA LEU A 284 -10.21 5.91 -13.21
C LEU A 284 -10.58 4.44 -13.42
N PHE A 285 -11.05 3.79 -12.35
CA PHE A 285 -11.49 2.40 -12.42
C PHE A 285 -12.68 2.21 -13.36
N SER A 286 -13.55 3.21 -13.46
CA SER A 286 -14.69 3.22 -14.39
C SER A 286 -14.32 3.35 -15.86
N ASP A 287 -13.10 3.77 -16.19
CA ASP A 287 -12.67 3.90 -17.60
C ASP A 287 -12.16 2.55 -18.14
N PHE A 288 -11.78 1.64 -17.24
CA PHE A 288 -11.28 0.31 -17.53
C PHE A 288 -12.44 -0.71 -17.61
N ASN A 289 -13.32 -0.66 -18.61
CA ASN A 289 -14.51 -1.55 -18.64
C ASN A 289 -14.45 -2.71 -19.63
N SER A 290 -13.60 -2.63 -20.64
CA SER A 290 -13.48 -3.70 -21.62
C SER A 290 -12.16 -3.62 -22.35
N GLY A 291 -11.78 -4.72 -22.99
CA GLY A 291 -10.61 -4.73 -23.83
C GLY A 291 -10.44 -6.06 -24.53
N THR A 292 -9.38 -6.12 -25.32
CA THR A 292 -8.94 -7.35 -25.96
C THR A 292 -7.44 -7.45 -25.82
N SER A 293 -6.95 -8.59 -25.37
CA SER A 293 -5.52 -8.90 -25.36
C SER A 293 -5.25 -9.99 -26.38
N THR A 294 -4.17 -9.82 -27.13
CA THR A 294 -3.68 -10.81 -28.09
C THR A 294 -2.28 -11.24 -27.71
N SER A 295 -1.99 -12.53 -27.88
CA SER A 295 -0.65 -13.09 -27.70
C SER A 295 -0.40 -14.20 -28.69
N SER A 296 0.75 -14.18 -29.35
CA SER A 296 1.13 -15.25 -30.26
C SER A 296 1.45 -16.53 -29.51
N ALA A 297 0.92 -17.65 -30.01
CA ALA A 297 1.20 -18.99 -29.53
C ALA A 297 1.88 -19.79 -30.62
N ASN A 298 2.99 -20.41 -30.24
CA ASN A 298 3.72 -21.36 -31.06
C ASN A 298 3.50 -22.78 -30.48
N ARG A 299 3.23 -23.73 -31.36
CA ARG A 299 3.17 -25.17 -31.05
C ARG A 299 4.11 -25.87 -31.99
N GLU A 300 4.98 -26.71 -31.46
CA GLU A 300 6.00 -27.38 -32.25
C GLU A 300 6.10 -28.85 -31.84
N ALA A 301 6.28 -29.73 -32.83
CA ALA A 301 6.49 -31.15 -32.62
C ALA A 301 7.47 -31.72 -33.65
N ASN A 302 8.48 -32.44 -33.18
CA ASN A 302 9.37 -33.24 -34.01
C ASN A 302 8.81 -34.65 -34.11
N LEU A 303 8.44 -35.06 -35.33
CA LEU A 303 7.74 -36.31 -35.60
C LEU A 303 8.63 -37.27 -36.37
N THR A 304 8.50 -38.56 -36.07
CA THR A 304 9.10 -39.65 -36.84
C THR A 304 7.99 -40.42 -37.53
N ILE A 305 8.02 -40.44 -38.85
CA ILE A 305 7.05 -41.14 -39.68
C ILE A 305 7.72 -42.45 -40.12
N PRO A 306 7.21 -43.62 -39.70
CA PRO A 306 7.80 -44.90 -40.08
C PRO A 306 7.75 -45.15 -41.60
N ALA A 307 8.46 -46.19 -42.05
CA ALA A 307 8.48 -46.58 -43.45
C ALA A 307 7.11 -47.13 -43.89
N HIS A 308 6.67 -46.80 -45.11
CA HIS A 308 5.41 -47.28 -45.70
C HIS A 308 4.15 -47.06 -44.85
N SER A 309 4.08 -45.91 -44.16
CA SER A 309 2.97 -45.60 -43.28
C SER A 309 2.50 -44.14 -43.33
N ILE A 310 1.39 -43.89 -42.65
CA ILE A 310 0.74 -42.60 -42.51
C ILE A 310 0.66 -42.26 -41.03
N LEU A 311 1.05 -41.03 -40.68
CA LEU A 311 0.94 -40.49 -39.34
C LEU A 311 -0.11 -39.37 -39.30
N PRO A 312 -1.25 -39.57 -38.62
CA PRO A 312 -2.26 -38.53 -38.41
C PRO A 312 -1.77 -37.49 -37.39
N ILE A 313 -2.05 -36.22 -37.66
CA ILE A 313 -1.69 -35.07 -36.84
C ILE A 313 -2.94 -34.20 -36.68
N GLN A 314 -3.24 -33.79 -35.45
CA GLN A 314 -4.40 -32.95 -35.16
C GLN A 314 -4.03 -31.77 -34.28
N ILE A 315 -4.63 -30.62 -34.54
CA ILE A 315 -4.53 -29.43 -33.68
C ILE A 315 -5.94 -28.94 -33.40
N GLU A 316 -6.37 -29.06 -32.16
CA GLU A 316 -7.69 -28.60 -31.73
C GLU A 316 -7.65 -27.12 -31.30
N LEU A 317 -8.64 -26.36 -31.76
CA LEU A 317 -8.82 -24.95 -31.45
C LEU A 317 -10.05 -24.78 -30.58
N TYR A 318 -9.90 -24.07 -29.47
CA TYR A 318 -10.92 -24.00 -28.43
C TYR A 318 -11.37 -22.57 -28.17
N ARG A 319 -12.58 -22.48 -27.62
CA ARG A 319 -13.13 -21.31 -26.94
C ARG A 319 -13.48 -21.67 -25.50
N SER A 320 -13.23 -20.75 -24.58
CA SER A 320 -13.75 -20.86 -23.22
C SER A 320 -14.18 -19.51 -22.69
N HIS A 321 -15.17 -19.54 -21.82
CA HIS A 321 -15.77 -18.36 -21.19
C HIS A 321 -15.70 -18.49 -19.67
N ILE A 322 -15.39 -17.38 -19.00
CA ILE A 322 -15.40 -17.28 -17.54
C ILE A 322 -16.13 -16.00 -17.11
N SER A 323 -16.98 -16.10 -16.09
CA SER A 323 -17.67 -14.98 -15.47
C SER A 323 -17.67 -15.14 -13.95
N TYR A 324 -17.38 -14.07 -13.23
CA TYR A 324 -17.45 -14.05 -11.77
C TYR A 324 -17.69 -12.64 -11.21
N PRO A 325 -18.44 -12.51 -10.10
CA PRO A 325 -18.46 -11.29 -9.31
C PRO A 325 -17.08 -11.08 -8.68
N PHE A 326 -16.57 -9.85 -8.76
CA PHE A 326 -15.31 -9.46 -8.12
C PHE A 326 -15.54 -8.35 -7.09
N ARG A 327 -14.57 -8.22 -6.19
CA ARG A 327 -14.44 -7.12 -5.24
C ARG A 327 -12.97 -6.78 -5.04
N ILE A 328 -12.62 -5.51 -5.20
CA ILE A 328 -11.26 -5.00 -4.98
C ILE A 328 -11.32 -3.91 -3.91
N ARG A 329 -10.41 -3.97 -2.94
CA ARG A 329 -10.28 -2.93 -1.92
C ARG A 329 -9.91 -1.58 -2.55
N THR A 330 -10.50 -0.52 -2.00
CA THR A 330 -10.13 0.85 -2.31
C THR A 330 -9.76 1.58 -1.02
N ASP A 331 -8.50 1.99 -0.90
CA ASP A 331 -7.98 2.69 0.26
C ASP A 331 -8.42 4.17 0.22
N ILE A 332 -8.84 4.69 1.37
CA ILE A 332 -9.39 6.05 1.50
C ILE A 332 -8.36 6.93 2.20
N SER A 333 -8.04 8.06 1.57
CA SER A 333 -7.21 9.11 2.14
C SER A 333 -7.97 10.43 2.15
N TYR A 334 -7.64 11.32 3.08
CA TYR A 334 -8.31 12.61 3.25
C TYR A 334 -7.41 13.56 4.05
N ARG A 335 -7.82 14.82 4.15
CA ARG A 335 -7.17 15.83 4.99
C ARG A 335 -8.12 16.29 6.08
N VAL A 336 -7.57 16.51 7.27
CA VAL A 336 -8.30 17.00 8.44
C VAL A 336 -7.70 18.33 8.86
N ARG A 337 -8.54 19.36 8.96
CA ARG A 337 -8.16 20.68 9.45
C ARG A 337 -8.78 20.92 10.82
N PHE A 338 -7.98 21.35 11.77
CA PHE A 338 -8.46 21.89 13.04
C PHE A 338 -8.46 23.41 12.95
N ASP A 339 -9.61 24.01 13.24
CA ASP A 339 -9.82 25.46 13.22
C ASP A 339 -10.48 25.89 14.53
N GLY A 340 -9.74 26.60 15.35
CA GLY A 340 -10.18 27.02 16.68
C GLY A 340 -9.06 27.72 17.43
N PHE A 341 -9.36 28.21 18.63
CA PHE A 341 -8.34 28.84 19.45
C PHE A 341 -7.62 27.84 20.36
N LEU A 342 -6.33 28.10 20.58
CA LEU A 342 -5.52 27.33 21.52
C LEU A 342 -5.74 27.83 22.96
N ARG A 343 -5.73 26.93 23.94
CA ARG A 343 -5.89 27.30 25.36
C ARG A 343 -4.74 28.18 25.87
N HIS A 344 -5.04 29.11 26.79
CA HIS A 344 -4.11 30.10 27.38
C HIS A 344 -2.88 29.47 28.03
N SER A 345 -3.06 28.30 28.63
CA SER A 345 -1.99 27.46 29.11
C SER A 345 -2.46 26.04 28.84
N GLY A 346 -1.60 25.18 28.27
CA GLY A 346 -2.01 23.83 27.90
C GLY A 346 -2.30 23.64 26.42
N ASN A 347 -1.37 24.06 25.56
CA ASN A 347 -1.39 23.71 24.15
C ASN A 347 -0.03 23.20 23.69
N ALA A 348 -0.02 22.39 22.64
CA ALA A 348 1.16 21.71 22.15
C ALA A 348 1.80 22.45 20.96
N TRP A 349 1.42 23.69 20.67
CA TRP A 349 2.07 24.42 19.60
C TRP A 349 3.53 24.70 19.99
N HIS A 350 4.47 24.62 19.07
CA HIS A 350 5.90 24.64 19.41
C HIS A 350 6.38 25.90 20.17
N THR A 351 5.67 27.03 20.06
CA THR A 351 5.97 28.27 20.83
C THR A 351 5.15 28.42 22.11
N HIS A 352 4.24 27.48 22.41
CA HIS A 352 3.38 27.49 23.60
C HIS A 352 2.69 28.85 23.87
N PRO A 353 1.99 29.45 22.88
CA PRO A 353 1.42 30.79 23.03
C PRO A 353 0.36 30.85 24.13
N GLU A 354 0.40 31.91 24.94
CA GLU A 354 -0.56 32.11 26.03
C GLU A 354 -1.71 33.05 25.67
N ASN A 355 -1.64 33.77 24.55
CA ASN A 355 -2.64 34.78 24.17
C ASN A 355 -3.92 34.21 23.53
N ARG A 356 -4.18 32.90 23.67
CA ARG A 356 -5.32 32.17 23.06
C ARG A 356 -5.52 32.44 21.57
N PRO A 357 -4.48 32.24 20.73
CA PRO A 357 -4.55 32.56 19.31
C PRO A 357 -5.50 31.59 18.59
N THR A 358 -6.31 32.14 17.68
CA THR A 358 -7.04 31.32 16.69
C THR A 358 -6.04 30.76 15.69
N THR A 359 -5.98 29.44 15.61
CA THR A 359 -4.98 28.70 14.84
C THR A 359 -5.67 27.70 13.92
N SER A 360 -5.21 27.61 12.67
CA SER A 360 -5.70 26.63 11.71
C SER A 360 -4.54 25.74 11.28
N HIS A 361 -4.67 24.42 11.45
CA HIS A 361 -3.64 23.46 11.06
C HIS A 361 -4.24 22.25 10.35
N MET A 362 -3.55 21.74 9.34
CA MET A 362 -4.00 20.62 8.51
C MET A 362 -3.11 19.39 8.74
N PHE A 363 -3.74 18.22 8.81
CA PHE A 363 -3.08 16.93 8.76
C PHE A 363 -3.57 16.12 7.57
N THR A 364 -2.70 15.33 6.96
CA THR A 364 -3.04 14.41 5.88
C THR A 364 -3.09 12.98 6.41
N MET A 365 -4.18 12.27 6.11
CA MET A 365 -4.45 10.91 6.57
C MET A 365 -4.42 9.93 5.40
N GLY A 366 -3.72 8.81 5.56
CA GLY A 366 -3.74 7.69 4.60
C GLY A 366 -2.89 7.86 3.33
N ARG A 367 -2.21 9.00 3.15
CA ARG A 367 -1.29 9.23 2.01
C ARG A 367 -0.06 10.03 2.42
N ALA A 368 0.95 10.07 1.54
CA ALA A 368 2.13 10.90 1.73
C ALA A 368 1.76 12.39 1.76
N SER A 369 2.53 13.17 2.52
CA SER A 369 2.30 14.60 2.74
C SER A 369 3.58 15.31 3.17
N GLU A 370 3.51 16.64 3.17
CA GLU A 370 4.52 17.51 3.78
C GLU A 370 4.70 17.17 5.27
N LEU A 371 5.91 17.40 5.78
CA LEU A 371 6.30 17.07 7.16
C LEU A 371 5.39 17.76 8.21
N SER A 372 4.90 18.97 7.91
CA SER A 372 3.97 19.73 8.76
C SER A 372 2.60 19.07 8.91
N GLU A 373 2.18 18.27 7.94
CA GLU A 373 0.87 17.62 7.92
C GLU A 373 0.96 16.12 8.27
N ASN A 374 2.16 15.62 8.55
CA ASN A 374 2.42 14.20 8.80
C ASN A 374 2.63 13.92 10.29
N ILE A 375 1.56 13.50 10.96
CA ILE A 375 1.57 13.14 12.40
C ILE A 375 2.65 12.09 12.69
N ARG A 376 2.75 11.06 11.84
CA ARG A 376 3.67 9.94 12.07
C ARG A 376 5.12 10.41 12.02
N TYR A 377 5.45 11.24 11.03
CA TYR A 377 6.78 11.85 10.94
C TYR A 377 7.11 12.66 12.19
N GLN A 378 6.24 13.60 12.57
CA GLN A 378 6.50 14.47 13.72
C GLN A 378 6.63 13.66 15.02
N TRP A 379 5.77 12.65 15.22
CA TRP A 379 5.83 11.76 16.37
C TRP A 379 7.13 10.95 16.43
N ASP A 380 7.51 10.32 15.31
CA ASP A 380 8.67 9.43 15.25
C ASP A 380 10.00 10.20 15.32
N HIS A 381 9.99 11.52 15.07
CA HIS A 381 11.17 12.41 15.12
C HIS A 381 11.19 13.38 16.31
N ARG A 382 10.22 13.31 17.24
CA ARG A 382 10.16 14.19 18.42
C ARG A 382 11.38 14.12 19.35
N TYR A 383 12.19 13.07 19.22
CA TYR A 383 13.44 12.89 19.95
C TYR A 383 14.60 13.71 19.36
N ILE A 384 14.42 14.39 18.24
CA ILE A 384 15.47 15.20 17.61
C ILE A 384 15.25 16.67 18.01
N PRO A 385 16.12 17.26 18.84
CA PRO A 385 16.04 18.68 19.16
C PRO A 385 16.05 19.53 17.87
N GLY A 386 15.15 20.51 17.79
CA GLY A 386 15.03 21.40 16.62
C GLY A 386 14.16 20.88 15.46
N GLU A 387 13.72 19.61 15.47
CA GLU A 387 12.71 19.12 14.51
C GLU A 387 11.27 19.43 14.93
N THR A 388 11.05 19.82 16.19
CA THR A 388 9.76 20.30 16.71
C THR A 388 9.44 21.70 16.17
N LYS A 389 8.93 21.76 14.93
CA LYS A 389 8.62 23.01 14.21
C LYS A 389 7.12 23.38 14.19
N TRP A 390 6.25 22.47 14.61
CA TRP A 390 4.79 22.66 14.58
C TRP A 390 4.14 22.28 15.91
N TRP A 391 4.10 20.98 16.19
CA TRP A 391 3.52 20.43 17.41
C TRP A 391 4.59 19.76 18.27
N ASP A 392 4.65 20.17 19.53
CA ASP A 392 5.46 19.59 20.59
C ASP A 392 4.78 18.34 21.15
N TRP A 393 4.98 17.22 20.45
CA TRP A 393 4.44 15.92 20.85
C TRP A 393 4.99 15.44 22.19
N SER A 394 6.22 15.79 22.55
CA SER A 394 6.80 15.42 23.84
C SER A 394 6.13 16.17 24.99
N TRP A 395 5.82 17.46 24.81
CA TRP A 395 4.97 18.20 25.75
C TRP A 395 3.57 17.57 25.88
N ALA A 396 2.93 17.22 24.76
CA ALA A 396 1.59 16.62 24.80
C ALA A 396 1.59 15.26 25.51
N ILE A 397 2.60 14.42 25.28
CA ILE A 397 2.79 13.14 25.98
C ILE A 397 3.03 13.36 27.48
N HIS A 398 3.83 14.35 27.86
CA HIS A 398 4.03 14.67 29.26
C HIS A 398 2.73 15.11 29.93
N THR A 399 1.96 16.02 29.30
CA THR A 399 0.75 16.60 29.89
C THR A 399 -0.40 15.59 29.97
N HIS A 400 -0.57 14.75 28.94
CA HIS A 400 -1.73 13.86 28.80
C HIS A 400 -1.43 12.38 29.02
N GLY A 401 -0.17 12.00 29.05
CA GLY A 401 0.29 10.61 29.15
C GLY A 401 0.42 9.94 27.77
N LEU A 402 1.43 9.06 27.65
CA LEU A 402 1.74 8.34 26.41
C LEU A 402 0.56 7.52 25.88
N ALA A 403 -0.17 6.83 26.77
CA ALA A 403 -1.29 5.96 26.37
C ALA A 403 -2.43 6.74 25.69
N LEU A 404 -2.81 7.89 26.24
CA LEU A 404 -3.86 8.73 25.66
C LEU A 404 -3.41 9.33 24.32
N MET A 405 -2.15 9.77 24.22
CA MET A 405 -1.61 10.28 22.97
C MET A 405 -1.51 9.20 21.88
N GLN A 406 -1.11 7.98 22.25
CA GLN A 406 -1.09 6.83 21.34
C GLN A 406 -2.50 6.45 20.87
N TYR A 407 -3.51 6.53 21.75
CA TYR A 407 -4.91 6.38 21.35
C TYR A 407 -5.33 7.50 20.38
N ALA A 408 -5.20 8.77 20.78
CA ALA A 408 -5.69 9.90 20.00
C ALA A 408 -5.04 9.98 18.61
N ALA A 409 -3.72 9.93 18.53
CA ALA A 409 -3.01 9.99 17.25
C ALA A 409 -3.07 8.67 16.48
N GLY A 410 -2.97 7.52 17.16
CA GLY A 410 -2.99 6.20 16.52
C GLY A 410 -4.36 5.85 15.91
N GLU A 411 -5.45 6.11 16.64
CA GLU A 411 -6.81 5.90 16.13
C GLU A 411 -7.17 6.91 15.04
N SER A 412 -6.75 8.17 15.16
CA SER A 412 -6.94 9.16 14.08
C SER A 412 -6.21 8.79 12.77
N LEU A 413 -5.13 8.00 12.87
CA LEU A 413 -4.38 7.48 11.72
C LEU A 413 -4.86 6.09 11.25
N ARG A 414 -5.96 5.56 11.80
CA ARG A 414 -6.51 4.26 11.39
C ARG A 414 -6.82 4.28 9.87
N PRO A 415 -6.32 3.30 9.10
CA PRO A 415 -6.63 3.25 7.67
C PRO A 415 -8.10 2.87 7.45
N TYR A 416 -8.81 3.58 6.58
CA TYR A 416 -10.15 3.21 6.13
C TYR A 416 -10.10 2.73 4.69
N HIS A 417 -10.94 1.76 4.37
CA HIS A 417 -11.10 1.30 3.00
C HIS A 417 -12.57 1.04 2.68
N SER A 418 -12.94 1.23 1.42
CA SER A 418 -14.14 0.64 0.87
C SER A 418 -13.74 -0.38 -0.19
N HIS A 419 -14.60 -0.62 -1.16
CA HIS A 419 -14.37 -1.52 -2.27
C HIS A 419 -15.13 -1.05 -3.50
N VAL A 420 -14.60 -1.43 -4.65
CA VAL A 420 -15.35 -1.48 -5.89
C VAL A 420 -15.72 -2.93 -6.17
N SER A 421 -16.97 -3.14 -6.56
CA SER A 421 -17.46 -4.45 -6.98
C SER A 421 -18.13 -4.41 -8.35
N GLY A 422 -18.25 -5.58 -8.95
CA GLY A 422 -18.82 -5.75 -10.27
C GLY A 422 -18.80 -7.20 -10.70
N THR A 423 -19.14 -7.44 -11.96
CA THR A 423 -18.95 -8.74 -12.63
C THR A 423 -17.84 -8.59 -13.64
N PHE A 424 -16.92 -9.55 -13.69
CA PHE A 424 -15.91 -9.66 -14.72
C PHE A 424 -16.21 -10.87 -15.59
N GLU A 425 -16.13 -10.68 -16.90
CA GLU A 425 -16.27 -11.76 -17.87
C GLU A 425 -15.14 -11.72 -18.88
N ALA A 426 -14.71 -12.90 -19.31
CA ALA A 426 -13.73 -13.05 -20.37
C ALA A 426 -14.05 -14.25 -21.25
N GLU A 427 -13.91 -14.06 -22.55
CA GLU A 427 -13.93 -15.11 -23.56
C GLU A 427 -12.52 -15.22 -24.15
N SER A 428 -11.96 -16.42 -24.14
CA SER A 428 -10.63 -16.69 -24.69
C SER A 428 -10.70 -17.71 -25.81
N GLN A 429 -9.91 -17.48 -26.84
CA GLN A 429 -9.72 -18.37 -27.99
C GLN A 429 -8.25 -18.78 -28.06
N TYR A 430 -8.00 -20.09 -28.08
CA TYR A 430 -6.64 -20.62 -28.02
C TYR A 430 -6.48 -21.97 -28.72
N ALA A 431 -5.24 -22.30 -29.07
CA ALA A 431 -4.85 -23.57 -29.64
C ALA A 431 -4.38 -24.57 -28.58
N GLY A 432 -4.82 -25.81 -28.73
CA GLY A 432 -4.30 -26.98 -28.04
C GLY A 432 -2.85 -27.30 -28.44
N MET A 433 -2.38 -28.46 -27.99
CA MET A 433 -1.09 -29.00 -28.44
C MET A 433 -1.28 -29.73 -29.78
N ILE A 434 -0.17 -30.00 -30.47
CA ILE A 434 -0.16 -30.93 -31.61
C ILE A 434 -0.37 -32.34 -31.07
N ASP A 435 -1.47 -32.98 -31.45
CA ASP A 435 -1.78 -34.36 -31.15
C ASP A 435 -1.36 -35.26 -32.32
N VAL A 436 -0.81 -36.43 -32.00
CA VAL A 436 -0.26 -37.38 -32.97
C VAL A 436 -1.00 -38.69 -32.80
N GLY A 437 -1.74 -39.06 -33.85
CA GLY A 437 -2.54 -40.27 -33.88
C GLY A 437 -1.70 -41.55 -33.99
N GLN A 438 -2.39 -42.68 -33.94
CA GLN A 438 -1.76 -43.96 -34.24
C GLN A 438 -1.36 -44.06 -35.71
N GLU A 439 -0.23 -44.73 -35.95
CA GLU A 439 0.26 -45.06 -37.27
C GLU A 439 -0.76 -45.89 -38.07
N LEU A 440 -0.95 -45.54 -39.34
CA LEU A 440 -1.81 -46.24 -40.28
C LEU A 440 -1.00 -46.81 -41.45
N THR A 441 -1.52 -47.84 -42.10
CA THR A 441 -0.93 -48.37 -43.35
C THR A 441 -1.12 -47.39 -44.50
N ILE A 442 -0.28 -47.47 -45.54
CA ILE A 442 -0.30 -46.52 -46.66
C ILE A 442 -1.60 -46.52 -47.48
N ASP A 443 -2.36 -47.62 -47.43
CA ASP A 443 -3.64 -47.79 -48.10
C ASP A 443 -4.84 -47.45 -47.21
N ALA A 444 -4.60 -47.01 -45.97
CA ALA A 444 -5.68 -46.69 -45.04
C ALA A 444 -6.50 -45.50 -45.56
N PRO A 445 -7.85 -45.56 -45.47
CA PRO A 445 -8.68 -44.44 -45.84
C PRO A 445 -8.43 -43.26 -44.90
N LEU A 446 -8.23 -42.07 -45.49
CA LEU A 446 -8.05 -40.83 -44.73
C LEU A 446 -9.41 -40.23 -44.38
N HIS A 447 -9.56 -39.82 -43.13
CA HIS A 447 -10.83 -39.28 -42.61
C HIS A 447 -10.71 -37.77 -42.44
N TRP A 448 -11.52 -37.04 -43.19
CA TRP A 448 -11.52 -35.59 -43.17
C TRP A 448 -12.83 -35.04 -42.60
N ALA A 449 -12.78 -33.83 -42.06
CA ALA A 449 -13.98 -33.10 -41.66
C ALA A 449 -14.87 -32.83 -42.89
N GLU A 450 -16.18 -32.85 -42.70
CA GLU A 450 -17.15 -32.57 -43.76
C GLU A 450 -16.94 -31.16 -44.34
N GLY A 451 -16.86 -31.04 -45.67
CA GLY A 451 -16.62 -29.77 -46.36
C GLY A 451 -15.14 -29.33 -46.43
N SER A 452 -14.20 -30.10 -45.87
CA SER A 452 -12.77 -29.82 -46.00
C SER A 452 -12.26 -29.98 -47.44
N THR A 453 -11.24 -29.19 -47.80
CA THR A 453 -10.54 -29.27 -49.08
C THR A 453 -9.05 -29.47 -48.84
N PRO A 454 -8.60 -30.72 -48.65
CA PRO A 454 -7.22 -31.01 -48.30
C PRO A 454 -6.25 -30.53 -49.38
N GLN A 455 -5.17 -29.89 -48.94
CA GLN A 455 -4.06 -29.46 -49.78
C GLN A 455 -2.89 -30.42 -49.60
N GLN A 456 -2.15 -30.64 -50.68
CA GLN A 456 -0.94 -31.47 -50.66
C GLN A 456 0.31 -30.59 -50.63
N ILE A 457 1.20 -30.90 -49.70
CA ILE A 457 2.50 -30.27 -49.52
C ILE A 457 3.56 -31.36 -49.60
N GLN A 458 4.63 -31.14 -50.38
CA GLN A 458 5.78 -32.03 -50.41
C GLN A 458 6.86 -31.51 -49.45
N VAL A 459 7.28 -32.35 -48.51
CA VAL A 459 8.25 -32.03 -47.45
C VAL A 459 9.40 -33.04 -47.53
N GLY A 460 10.43 -32.70 -48.31
CA GLY A 460 11.48 -33.65 -48.66
C GLY A 460 10.89 -34.87 -49.39
N ASN A 461 10.99 -36.05 -48.78
CA ASN A 461 10.43 -37.30 -49.32
C ASN A 461 9.11 -37.72 -48.62
N VAL A 462 8.51 -36.85 -47.82
CA VAL A 462 7.22 -37.08 -47.14
C VAL A 462 6.17 -36.24 -47.85
N THR A 463 5.05 -36.87 -48.20
CA THR A 463 3.87 -36.15 -48.68
C THR A 463 2.98 -35.82 -47.49
N VAL A 464 2.64 -34.55 -47.30
CA VAL A 464 1.69 -34.13 -46.27
C VAL A 464 0.40 -33.66 -46.91
N LEU A 465 -0.72 -34.24 -46.49
CA LEU A 465 -2.05 -33.73 -46.80
C LEU A 465 -2.56 -32.96 -45.59
N THR A 466 -3.14 -31.77 -45.75
CA THR A 466 -3.72 -31.00 -44.64
C THR A 466 -4.93 -30.19 -45.05
N ASP A 467 -5.90 -30.04 -44.16
CA ASP A 467 -7.07 -29.17 -44.34
C ASP A 467 -6.85 -27.74 -43.81
N PHE A 468 -5.61 -27.37 -43.47
CA PHE A 468 -5.28 -26.05 -42.97
C PHE A 468 -5.71 -24.95 -43.94
N ASP A 469 -6.60 -24.08 -43.46
CA ASP A 469 -7.04 -22.87 -44.16
C ASP A 469 -7.03 -21.66 -43.22
N ALA A 470 -6.01 -20.83 -43.39
CA ALA A 470 -5.85 -19.60 -42.61
C ALA A 470 -7.07 -18.67 -42.70
N ARG A 471 -7.79 -18.62 -43.84
CA ARG A 471 -8.97 -17.75 -43.98
C ARG A 471 -10.16 -18.26 -43.18
N SER A 472 -10.39 -19.56 -43.17
CA SER A 472 -11.42 -20.18 -42.34
C SER A 472 -11.12 -19.98 -40.85
N LEU A 473 -9.85 -20.07 -40.44
CA LEU A 473 -9.43 -19.80 -39.07
C LEU A 473 -9.60 -18.33 -38.67
N GLU A 474 -9.30 -17.40 -39.57
CA GLU A 474 -9.49 -15.97 -39.35
C GLU A 474 -10.98 -15.60 -39.16
N GLN A 475 -11.89 -16.26 -39.88
CA GLN A 475 -13.34 -16.11 -39.68
C GLN A 475 -13.82 -16.62 -38.31
N LEU A 476 -13.07 -17.54 -37.70
CA LEU A 476 -13.33 -18.07 -36.34
C LEU A 476 -12.62 -17.26 -35.24
N GLY A 477 -11.88 -16.20 -35.59
CA GLY A 477 -11.16 -15.33 -34.65
C GLY A 477 -9.69 -15.70 -34.41
N PHE A 478 -9.18 -16.73 -35.10
CA PHE A 478 -7.78 -17.15 -35.01
C PHE A 478 -6.92 -16.41 -36.05
N HIS A 479 -6.36 -15.28 -35.65
CA HIS A 479 -5.56 -14.43 -36.53
C HIS A 479 -4.12 -14.93 -36.70
N SER A 480 -3.48 -14.51 -37.79
CA SER A 480 -2.08 -14.82 -38.11
C SER A 480 -1.73 -16.31 -38.12
N ALA A 481 -2.72 -17.20 -38.29
CA ALA A 481 -2.51 -18.64 -38.26
C ALA A 481 -1.54 -19.09 -39.37
N ARG A 482 -0.52 -19.88 -39.02
CA ARG A 482 0.47 -20.45 -39.96
C ARG A 482 0.79 -21.88 -39.56
N LEU A 483 0.78 -22.77 -40.55
CA LEU A 483 1.27 -24.14 -40.42
C LEU A 483 2.55 -24.28 -41.26
N LEU A 484 3.65 -24.58 -40.59
CA LEU A 484 4.95 -24.82 -41.19
C LEU A 484 5.32 -26.28 -40.97
N ILE A 485 5.72 -26.96 -42.04
CA ILE A 485 6.17 -28.35 -41.97
C ILE A 485 7.48 -28.46 -42.75
N GLN A 486 8.52 -28.94 -42.07
CA GLN A 486 9.89 -28.95 -42.58
C GLN A 486 10.53 -30.33 -42.39
N PRO A 487 11.39 -30.79 -43.32
CA PRO A 487 12.17 -31.99 -43.09
C PRO A 487 13.19 -31.76 -41.97
N LEU A 488 13.39 -32.77 -41.13
CA LEU A 488 14.53 -32.86 -40.23
C LEU A 488 15.48 -33.88 -40.85
N ASP A 489 16.65 -33.40 -41.30
CA ASP A 489 17.64 -34.21 -42.04
C ASP A 489 18.08 -35.49 -41.32
#